data_AF-A0A7H1B977-F1
#
_entry.id   AF-A0A7H1B977-F1
#
_cell.length_a   1.000
_cell.length_b   1.000
_cell.length_c   1.000
_cell.angle_alpha   90.00
_cell.angle_beta   90.00
_cell.angle_gamma   90.00
#
_symmetry.space_group_name_H-M   'P 1'
#
loop_
_entity.id
_entity.type
_entity.pdbx_description
1 polymer ?
#
loop_
_entity_poly.entity_id
_entity_poly.type
_entity_poly.pdbx_seq_one_letter_code
_entity_poly.pdbx_strand_id
1 'polypeptide(L)'
;MATAGAEAPYVYAQGARKIGAAANSAHAQRLTAGETYRSTLGTGASGVSYYRVELDGAADAYASVVAVPPLGSSVKVAYADGITVSLQDGKGNRCDSARAGFRSGAYPRPIAAAAGRLVRPGGLRCQSAGTYYVVVERASAAASTREKWGLELRVATEPGLVTPGPSTGPTAWPSGTSSAGAGSGPGRRRAGGTGFNDAKALDDGVWTDRIGPGQSHFYRVPVDWGQQLSVDAELGSSAGDAGRRGTVTGALEVELFNPARAQVAAEQAVYAGDPTSAGFDPLPPVAYENRRLVPDDQAAMRLAGWYYVEVTLNPAMARKFGDKASDVTLKVGVEGEPGRAPDYVRDPGEFQVTAEDRAAAQRGDGGAEWADLGVDGDGGGAGAGADTGGERSGGGSAVPTAAAGSGRGDGAGNAGAGAAAASAEERPMMRVLGFAGVGTGAALVLWLGIWRVVAVRSVRARG
;
A
#
# COMPACT_ATOMS: atom_id res chain seq x y z
N MET A 1 -35.27 -5.71 10.94
CA MET A 1 -34.22 -5.30 11.90
C MET A 1 -32.94 -5.05 11.10
N ALA A 2 -32.15 -4.04 11.47
CA ALA A 2 -31.17 -3.42 10.57
C ALA A 2 -29.89 -4.25 10.37
N THR A 3 -29.50 -4.46 9.11
CA THR A 3 -28.18 -4.97 8.72
C THR A 3 -27.20 -3.80 8.55
N ALA A 4 -26.66 -3.31 9.66
CA ALA A 4 -25.54 -2.36 9.65
C ALA A 4 -24.21 -3.09 9.43
N GLY A 5 -24.06 -3.71 8.25
CA GLY A 5 -22.79 -4.25 7.76
C GLY A 5 -22.13 -3.25 6.83
N ALA A 6 -21.71 -2.10 7.35
CA ALA A 6 -20.94 -1.15 6.57
C ALA A 6 -19.54 -1.75 6.34
N GLU A 7 -19.13 -1.89 5.07
CA GLU A 7 -17.73 -2.08 4.69
C GLU A 7 -16.93 -0.97 5.40
N ALA A 8 -16.08 -1.32 6.37
CA ALA A 8 -15.30 -0.32 7.12
C ALA A 8 -14.33 0.35 6.15
N PRO A 9 -14.53 1.62 5.77
CA PRO A 9 -13.69 2.26 4.78
C PRO A 9 -12.33 2.57 5.43
N TYR A 10 -11.28 2.56 4.61
CA TYR A 10 -9.93 2.99 5.03
C TYR A 10 -9.96 4.33 5.78
N VAL A 11 -9.54 4.31 7.05
CA VAL A 11 -9.43 5.52 7.87
C VAL A 11 -8.10 6.22 7.57
N TYR A 12 -8.22 7.21 6.69
CA TYR A 12 -7.19 8.23 6.50
C TYR A 12 -6.83 8.95 7.80
N ALA A 13 -5.57 9.36 7.94
CA ALA A 13 -5.05 10.06 9.12
C ALA A 13 -5.91 11.26 9.53
N GLN A 14 -6.12 11.41 10.83
CA GLN A 14 -6.74 12.60 11.42
C GLN A 14 -5.85 13.83 11.18
N GLY A 15 -6.47 14.98 10.91
CA GLY A 15 -5.75 16.20 10.53
C GLY A 15 -5.15 16.20 9.11
N ALA A 16 -5.19 15.09 8.37
CA ALA A 16 -4.57 15.03 7.04
C ALA A 16 -5.19 16.05 6.07
N ARG A 17 -4.35 16.96 5.58
CA ARG A 17 -4.77 18.18 4.87
C ARG A 17 -5.23 17.84 3.45
N LYS A 18 -6.41 18.31 3.06
CA LYS A 18 -6.91 18.13 1.69
C LYS A 18 -6.15 19.02 0.71
N ILE A 19 -5.60 18.44 -0.34
CA ILE A 19 -4.83 19.12 -1.40
C ILE A 19 -5.30 18.70 -2.80
N GLY A 20 -5.12 19.60 -3.77
CA GLY A 20 -5.46 19.37 -5.17
C GLY A 20 -4.40 18.54 -5.91
N ALA A 21 -4.86 17.59 -6.72
CA ALA A 21 -4.04 16.88 -7.69
C ALA A 21 -3.75 17.77 -8.90
N ALA A 22 -2.48 18.14 -9.12
CA ALA A 22 -2.08 18.92 -10.29
C ALA A 22 -1.69 18.01 -11.46
N ALA A 23 -2.10 18.35 -12.68
CA ALA A 23 -1.73 17.58 -13.88
C ALA A 23 -0.28 17.79 -14.35
N ASN A 24 0.46 18.73 -13.75
CA ASN A 24 1.85 19.04 -14.08
C ASN A 24 2.58 19.70 -12.88
N SER A 25 3.91 19.81 -13.01
CA SER A 25 4.80 20.41 -12.00
C SER A 25 4.51 21.90 -11.71
N ALA A 26 4.11 22.69 -12.71
CA ALA A 26 3.91 24.14 -12.57
C ALA A 26 2.77 24.51 -11.60
N HIS A 27 1.79 23.61 -11.43
CA HIS A 27 0.67 23.80 -10.50
C HIS A 27 0.70 22.85 -9.28
N ALA A 28 1.76 22.04 -9.13
CA ALA A 28 1.89 21.06 -8.06
C ALA A 28 1.82 21.72 -6.68
N GLN A 29 0.90 21.28 -5.83
CA GLN A 29 0.76 21.77 -4.46
C GLN A 29 1.90 21.23 -3.57
N ARG A 30 2.29 22.01 -2.55
CA ARG A 30 3.43 21.67 -1.69
C ARG A 30 3.02 20.64 -0.62
N LEU A 31 3.81 19.58 -0.50
CA LEU A 31 3.87 18.70 0.65
C LEU A 31 4.98 19.21 1.60
N THR A 32 4.68 19.28 2.89
CA THR A 32 5.69 19.42 3.96
C THR A 32 6.12 18.04 4.41
N ALA A 33 7.42 17.81 4.62
CA ALA A 33 7.90 16.56 5.21
C ALA A 33 7.35 16.39 6.64
N GLY A 34 6.99 15.15 7.02
CA GLY A 34 6.33 14.82 8.29
C GLY A 34 4.81 15.04 8.31
N GLU A 35 4.26 15.89 7.44
CA GLU A 35 2.80 16.08 7.33
C GLU A 35 2.15 15.00 6.45
N THR A 36 0.88 14.68 6.75
CA THR A 36 0.04 13.77 5.96
C THR A 36 -1.06 14.54 5.22
N TYR A 37 -1.36 14.13 4.00
CA TYR A 37 -2.25 14.82 3.07
C TYR A 37 -3.28 13.87 2.46
N ARG A 38 -4.44 14.41 2.08
CA ARG A 38 -5.47 13.71 1.30
C ARG A 38 -5.62 14.34 -0.09
N SER A 39 -5.71 13.52 -1.13
CA SER A 39 -6.04 13.96 -2.48
C SER A 39 -6.90 12.93 -3.23
N THR A 40 -7.01 13.04 -4.56
CA THR A 40 -7.78 12.10 -5.40
C THR A 40 -7.10 11.88 -6.74
N LEU A 41 -7.14 10.65 -7.26
CA LEU A 41 -6.55 10.24 -8.53
C LEU A 41 -7.64 9.74 -9.50
N GLY A 42 -7.76 10.38 -10.66
CA GLY A 42 -8.72 10.02 -11.71
C GLY A 42 -8.16 8.99 -12.69
N THR A 43 -8.69 8.97 -13.92
CA THR A 43 -8.12 8.24 -15.06
C THR A 43 -7.86 9.20 -16.23
N GLY A 44 -7.14 8.75 -17.27
CA GLY A 44 -6.79 9.59 -18.43
C GLY A 44 -5.93 10.78 -18.02
N ALA A 45 -6.30 11.99 -18.43
CA ALA A 45 -5.56 13.22 -18.10
C ALA A 45 -5.53 13.54 -16.58
N SER A 46 -6.46 13.00 -15.78
CA SER A 46 -6.43 13.08 -14.31
C SER A 46 -5.86 11.82 -13.66
N GLY A 47 -5.33 10.88 -14.45
CA GLY A 47 -4.64 9.68 -14.00
C GLY A 47 -3.18 9.91 -13.64
N VAL A 48 -2.66 11.13 -13.82
CA VAL A 48 -1.33 11.55 -13.35
C VAL A 48 -1.49 12.74 -12.43
N SER A 49 -0.83 12.74 -11.28
CA SER A 49 -0.88 13.80 -10.27
C SER A 49 0.51 14.18 -9.77
N TYR A 50 0.82 15.47 -9.77
CA TYR A 50 2.08 16.05 -9.31
C TYR A 50 1.90 16.80 -7.99
N TYR A 51 2.79 16.55 -7.04
CA TYR A 51 2.92 17.25 -5.78
C TYR A 51 4.37 17.66 -5.59
N ARG A 52 4.65 18.89 -5.16
CA ARG A 52 6.02 19.39 -4.97
C ARG A 52 6.46 19.21 -3.52
N VAL A 53 7.71 18.91 -3.29
CA VAL A 53 8.32 18.85 -1.96
C VAL A 53 9.69 19.52 -2.01
N GLU A 54 10.01 20.34 -1.02
CA GLU A 54 11.38 20.86 -0.87
C GLU A 54 12.16 19.85 -0.04
N LEU A 55 13.32 19.41 -0.54
CA LEU A 55 14.19 18.48 0.16
C LEU A 55 15.58 19.12 0.34
N ASP A 56 16.22 18.85 1.48
CA ASP A 56 17.61 19.26 1.72
C ASP A 56 18.60 18.44 0.86
N GLY A 57 19.91 18.63 1.05
CA GLY A 57 20.96 17.89 0.35
C GLY A 57 21.63 16.80 1.19
N ALA A 58 21.00 16.34 2.28
CA ALA A 58 21.66 15.54 3.32
C ALA A 58 20.82 14.36 3.86
N ALA A 59 19.51 14.53 4.01
CA ALA A 59 18.59 13.51 4.49
C ALA A 59 18.12 12.58 3.35
N ASP A 60 17.96 11.30 3.65
CA ASP A 60 17.21 10.38 2.79
C ASP A 60 15.72 10.75 2.89
N ALA A 61 14.99 10.66 1.78
CA ALA A 61 13.57 11.04 1.73
C ALA A 61 12.72 9.93 1.12
N TYR A 62 11.54 9.70 1.68
CA TYR A 62 10.63 8.65 1.23
C TYR A 62 9.22 9.21 1.03
N ALA A 63 8.77 9.22 -0.21
CA ALA A 63 7.43 9.68 -0.59
C ALA A 63 6.49 8.48 -0.69
N SER A 64 5.64 8.30 0.32
CA SER A 64 4.64 7.23 0.37
C SER A 64 3.26 7.72 -0.07
N VAL A 65 2.55 6.85 -0.79
CA VAL A 65 1.18 7.09 -1.23
C VAL A 65 0.36 5.82 -1.04
N VAL A 66 -0.80 5.96 -0.39
CA VAL A 66 -1.83 4.94 -0.33
C VAL A 66 -2.95 5.35 -1.27
N ALA A 67 -3.26 4.53 -2.27
CA ALA A 67 -4.45 4.68 -3.09
C ALA A 67 -5.60 3.87 -2.48
N VAL A 68 -6.76 4.51 -2.40
CA VAL A 68 -7.98 3.98 -1.80
C VAL A 68 -9.09 4.03 -2.86
N PRO A 69 -9.30 2.93 -3.60
CA PRO A 69 -10.46 2.77 -4.46
C PRO A 69 -11.76 2.86 -3.64
N PRO A 70 -12.86 3.35 -4.23
CA PRO A 70 -14.20 3.13 -3.68
C PRO A 70 -14.50 1.63 -3.58
N LEU A 71 -15.29 1.23 -2.58
CA LEU A 71 -15.76 -0.13 -2.38
C LEU A 71 -17.15 -0.35 -3.00
N GLY A 72 -17.67 -1.57 -2.90
CA GLY A 72 -18.97 -1.96 -3.44
C GLY A 72 -18.94 -2.72 -4.77
N SER A 73 -19.96 -3.54 -5.00
CA SER A 73 -20.03 -4.56 -6.07
C SER A 73 -20.08 -4.02 -7.51
N SER A 74 -20.24 -2.72 -7.70
CA SER A 74 -20.20 -2.05 -9.00
C SER A 74 -18.79 -1.65 -9.43
N VAL A 75 -17.85 -1.51 -8.49
CA VAL A 75 -16.46 -1.13 -8.75
C VAL A 75 -15.70 -2.33 -9.31
N LYS A 76 -14.94 -2.11 -10.39
CA LYS A 76 -14.16 -3.16 -11.06
C LYS A 76 -12.73 -2.71 -11.25
N VAL A 77 -11.81 -3.53 -10.76
CA VAL A 77 -10.37 -3.40 -11.01
C VAL A 77 -9.83 -4.68 -11.64
N ALA A 78 -8.75 -4.57 -12.40
CA ALA A 78 -8.05 -5.69 -13.02
C ALA A 78 -6.71 -5.97 -12.31
N TYR A 79 -6.12 -7.13 -12.60
CA TYR A 79 -4.81 -7.56 -12.10
C TYR A 79 -3.71 -6.47 -12.23
N ALA A 80 -3.71 -5.78 -13.37
CA ALA A 80 -2.71 -4.76 -13.73
C ALA A 80 -3.11 -3.33 -13.33
N ASP A 81 -4.26 -3.15 -12.67
CA ASP A 81 -4.64 -1.84 -12.14
C ASP A 81 -3.87 -1.56 -10.86
N GLY A 82 -3.54 -0.29 -10.66
CA GLY A 82 -2.75 0.12 -9.50
C GLY A 82 -2.21 1.53 -9.62
N ILE A 83 -1.20 1.83 -8.82
CA ILE A 83 -0.44 3.08 -8.85
C ILE A 83 1.04 2.85 -9.14
N THR A 84 1.65 3.78 -9.86
CA THR A 84 3.10 3.99 -9.87
C THR A 84 3.39 5.30 -9.14
N VAL A 85 4.24 5.24 -8.11
CA VAL A 85 4.74 6.41 -7.40
C VAL A 85 6.17 6.65 -7.88
N SER A 86 6.51 7.89 -8.25
CA SER A 86 7.87 8.30 -8.60
C SER A 86 8.27 9.53 -7.79
N LEU A 87 9.52 9.58 -7.34
CA LEU A 87 10.15 10.80 -6.85
C LEU A 87 11.10 11.32 -7.93
N GLN A 88 10.92 12.57 -8.35
CA GLN A 88 11.64 13.18 -9.48
C GLN A 88 12.29 14.51 -9.08
N ASP A 89 13.44 14.85 -9.66
CA ASP A 89 14.07 16.17 -9.50
C ASP A 89 13.33 17.27 -10.28
N GLY A 90 13.76 18.52 -10.10
CA GLY A 90 13.20 19.69 -10.79
C GLY A 90 13.30 19.67 -12.32
N LYS A 91 14.00 18.71 -12.92
CA LYS A 91 14.15 18.52 -14.38
C LYS A 91 13.38 17.28 -14.88
N GLY A 92 12.63 16.60 -14.01
CA GLY A 92 11.93 15.36 -14.33
C GLY A 92 12.82 14.11 -14.32
N ASN A 93 14.07 14.19 -13.85
CA ASN A 93 14.87 12.98 -13.66
C ASN A 93 14.32 12.21 -12.46
N ARG A 94 13.83 10.99 -12.71
CA ARG A 94 13.43 10.06 -11.65
C ARG A 94 14.63 9.71 -10.77
N CYS A 95 14.44 9.89 -9.46
CA CYS A 95 15.31 9.41 -8.39
C CYS A 95 15.04 7.93 -8.12
N ASP A 96 13.75 7.59 -7.97
CA ASP A 96 13.25 6.24 -7.71
C ASP A 96 11.76 6.11 -8.12
N SER A 97 11.25 4.89 -8.26
CA SER A 97 9.83 4.63 -8.42
C SER A 97 9.44 3.22 -7.98
N ALA A 98 8.36 3.14 -7.19
CA ALA A 98 7.70 1.90 -6.80
C ALA A 98 6.31 1.78 -7.44
N ARG A 99 5.78 0.55 -7.49
CA ARG A 99 4.44 0.25 -7.97
C ARG A 99 3.68 -0.58 -6.95
N ALA A 100 2.38 -0.35 -6.85
CA ALA A 100 1.45 -1.24 -6.16
C ALA A 100 0.23 -1.47 -7.06
N GLY A 101 -0.37 -2.65 -6.99
CA GLY A 101 -1.53 -3.03 -7.80
C GLY A 101 -2.16 -4.30 -7.25
N PHE A 102 -3.36 -4.64 -7.72
CA PHE A 102 -4.18 -5.66 -7.06
C PHE A 102 -3.71 -7.11 -7.27
N ARG A 103 -2.79 -7.34 -8.22
CA ARG A 103 -2.19 -8.66 -8.51
C ARG A 103 -3.29 -9.72 -8.72
N SER A 104 -3.04 -10.97 -8.32
CA SER A 104 -3.98 -12.10 -8.43
C SER A 104 -5.28 -11.86 -7.65
N GLY A 105 -5.23 -11.13 -6.54
CA GLY A 105 -6.40 -10.65 -5.80
C GLY A 105 -7.06 -9.44 -6.47
N ALA A 106 -7.54 -9.57 -7.71
CA ALA A 106 -8.09 -8.45 -8.49
C ALA A 106 -9.47 -7.95 -7.99
N TYR A 107 -9.48 -7.27 -6.83
CA TYR A 107 -10.63 -6.61 -6.21
C TYR A 107 -10.22 -5.28 -5.55
N PRO A 108 -11.14 -4.31 -5.39
CA PRO A 108 -10.81 -3.01 -4.81
C PRO A 108 -10.44 -3.13 -3.33
N ARG A 109 -9.25 -2.67 -2.96
CA ARG A 109 -8.73 -2.52 -1.59
C ARG A 109 -7.72 -1.37 -1.53
N PRO A 110 -7.32 -0.87 -0.36
CA PRO A 110 -6.17 0.02 -0.24
C PRO A 110 -4.92 -0.62 -0.87
N ILE A 111 -4.07 0.16 -1.54
CA ILE A 111 -2.77 -0.29 -2.05
C ILE A 111 -1.73 0.82 -1.81
N ALA A 112 -0.53 0.45 -1.38
CA ALA A 112 0.50 1.42 -0.97
C ALA A 112 1.84 1.22 -1.70
N ALA A 113 2.44 2.32 -2.12
CA ALA A 113 3.78 2.35 -2.70
C ALA A 113 4.56 3.56 -2.18
N ALA A 114 5.89 3.43 -2.05
CA ALA A 114 6.76 4.53 -1.66
C ALA A 114 8.00 4.60 -2.54
N ALA A 115 8.37 5.81 -2.98
CA ALA A 115 9.56 6.07 -3.78
C ALA A 115 10.59 6.86 -2.97
N GLY A 116 11.85 6.43 -3.02
CA GLY A 116 12.95 7.01 -2.26
C GLY A 116 13.77 8.10 -2.97
N ARG A 117 14.51 8.86 -2.19
CA ARG A 117 15.69 9.60 -2.62
C ARG A 117 16.79 9.35 -1.59
N LEU A 118 17.72 8.47 -1.94
CA LEU A 118 18.86 8.16 -1.09
C LEU A 118 20.05 9.07 -1.45
N VAL A 119 20.46 9.88 -0.48
CA VAL A 119 21.65 10.72 -0.51
C VAL A 119 22.86 9.86 -0.15
N ARG A 120 23.91 9.90 -0.97
CA ARG A 120 25.14 9.13 -0.76
C ARG A 120 26.35 9.85 -1.34
N PRO A 121 27.53 9.76 -0.68
CA PRO A 121 28.79 10.21 -1.27
C PRO A 121 28.98 9.64 -2.68
N GLY A 122 29.31 10.50 -3.65
CA GLY A 122 29.52 10.11 -5.05
C GLY A 122 28.24 9.78 -5.84
N GLY A 123 27.03 10.03 -5.30
CA GLY A 123 25.79 9.86 -6.05
C GLY A 123 25.69 10.78 -7.28
N LEU A 124 25.19 10.27 -8.40
CA LEU A 124 25.14 11.01 -9.68
C LEU A 124 23.80 11.71 -9.96
N ARG A 125 22.73 11.36 -9.23
CA ARG A 125 21.37 11.86 -9.45
C ARG A 125 20.67 12.12 -8.12
N CYS A 126 19.82 13.14 -8.07
CA CYS A 126 19.01 13.50 -6.91
C CYS A 126 19.78 13.62 -5.57
N GLN A 127 20.96 14.22 -5.60
CA GLN A 127 21.80 14.44 -4.41
C GLN A 127 21.72 15.87 -3.86
N SER A 128 21.29 16.83 -4.68
CA SER A 128 21.26 18.25 -4.32
C SER A 128 20.00 18.61 -3.54
N ALA A 129 20.10 19.62 -2.68
CA ALA A 129 18.93 20.30 -2.14
C ALA A 129 18.11 20.97 -3.25
N GLY A 130 16.80 21.13 -3.04
CA GLY A 130 15.91 21.87 -3.92
C GLY A 130 14.50 21.28 -4.01
N THR A 131 13.76 21.72 -5.02
CA THR A 131 12.39 21.26 -5.29
C THR A 131 12.41 19.92 -6.04
N TYR A 132 11.70 18.94 -5.48
CA TYR A 132 11.41 17.63 -6.07
C TYR A 132 9.91 17.47 -6.27
N TYR A 133 9.51 16.49 -7.08
CA TYR A 133 8.12 16.17 -7.36
C TYR A 133 7.80 14.72 -7.03
N VAL A 134 6.78 14.52 -6.18
CA VAL A 134 6.09 13.24 -6.04
C VAL A 134 5.08 13.16 -7.18
N VAL A 135 5.22 12.16 -8.04
CA VAL A 135 4.35 11.92 -9.18
C VAL A 135 3.63 10.60 -8.98
N VAL A 136 2.30 10.62 -9.04
CA VAL A 136 1.43 9.46 -8.85
C VAL A 136 0.68 9.21 -10.14
N GLU A 137 0.87 8.04 -10.73
CA GLU A 137 0.25 7.60 -11.99
C GLU A 137 -0.67 6.41 -11.72
N ARG A 138 -1.91 6.44 -12.22
CA ARG A 138 -2.85 5.32 -12.13
C ARG A 138 -2.78 4.44 -13.37
N ALA A 139 -2.46 3.17 -13.17
CA ALA A 139 -2.70 2.12 -14.16
C ALA A 139 -4.18 1.69 -14.11
N SER A 140 -4.83 1.59 -15.26
CA SER A 140 -6.22 1.10 -15.34
C SER A 140 -6.49 0.43 -16.69
N ALA A 141 -6.97 -0.80 -16.65
CA ALA A 141 -7.41 -1.56 -17.81
C ALA A 141 -8.70 -0.96 -18.41
N ALA A 142 -8.95 -1.26 -19.68
CA ALA A 142 -10.10 -0.70 -20.41
C ALA A 142 -11.44 -1.04 -19.76
N ALA A 143 -11.59 -2.26 -19.23
CA ALA A 143 -12.80 -2.78 -18.59
C ALA A 143 -13.00 -2.34 -17.13
N SER A 144 -11.98 -1.71 -16.52
CA SER A 144 -12.03 -1.22 -15.15
C SER A 144 -12.84 0.06 -15.04
N THR A 145 -13.45 0.26 -13.88
CA THR A 145 -14.29 1.43 -13.58
C THR A 145 -13.42 2.68 -13.35
N ARG A 146 -14.02 3.86 -13.55
CA ARG A 146 -13.29 5.12 -13.83
C ARG A 146 -13.48 6.21 -12.77
N GLU A 147 -14.24 5.91 -11.71
CA GLU A 147 -14.34 6.70 -10.49
C GLU A 147 -12.95 7.06 -9.93
N LYS A 148 -12.88 8.20 -9.24
CA LYS A 148 -11.64 8.65 -8.62
C LYS A 148 -11.32 7.74 -7.43
N TRP A 149 -10.06 7.35 -7.30
CA TRP A 149 -9.53 6.80 -6.07
C TRP A 149 -9.15 7.96 -5.15
N GLY A 150 -9.37 7.81 -3.85
CA GLY A 150 -8.77 8.73 -2.88
C GLY A 150 -7.28 8.40 -2.71
N LEU A 151 -6.49 9.39 -2.32
CA LEU A 151 -5.07 9.23 -2.02
C LEU A 151 -4.79 9.72 -0.60
N GLU A 152 -4.00 8.97 0.15
CA GLU A 152 -3.23 9.50 1.27
C GLU A 152 -1.77 9.66 0.84
N LEU A 153 -1.14 10.79 1.18
CA LEU A 153 0.24 11.09 0.80
C LEU A 153 1.04 11.58 2.01
N ARG A 154 2.29 11.12 2.13
CA ARG A 154 3.24 11.59 3.14
C ARG A 154 4.66 11.58 2.56
N VAL A 155 5.48 12.56 2.96
CA VAL A 155 6.92 12.50 2.74
C VAL A 155 7.61 12.41 4.10
N ALA A 156 8.36 11.34 4.32
CA ALA A 156 9.20 11.14 5.49
C ALA A 156 10.67 11.47 5.15
N THR A 157 11.46 11.89 6.14
CA THR A 157 12.90 12.14 5.96
C THR A 157 13.73 11.48 7.05
N GLU A 158 14.65 10.62 6.66
CA GLU A 158 15.65 10.01 7.54
C GLU A 158 16.89 10.91 7.54
N PRO A 159 17.36 11.41 8.69
CA PRO A 159 18.54 12.28 8.75
C PRO A 159 19.80 11.61 8.20
N GLY A 160 20.76 12.43 7.77
CA GLY A 160 22.12 11.96 7.55
C GLY A 160 22.79 11.49 8.84
N LEU A 161 23.89 10.74 8.71
CA LEU A 161 24.73 10.31 9.84
C LEU A 161 25.87 11.30 10.09
N VAL A 162 26.27 11.44 11.36
CA VAL A 162 27.45 12.19 11.81
C VAL A 162 28.72 11.62 11.18
N THR A 163 28.85 10.30 11.18
CA THR A 163 29.88 9.55 10.45
C THR A 163 29.23 8.78 9.29
N PRO A 164 29.70 8.90 8.05
CA PRO A 164 29.15 8.13 6.92
C PRO A 164 29.15 6.63 7.21
N GLY A 165 27.96 6.01 7.12
CA GLY A 165 27.79 4.57 7.29
C GLY A 165 28.41 3.75 6.15
N PRO A 166 28.41 2.40 6.26
CA PRO A 166 29.04 1.51 5.29
C PRO A 166 28.64 1.75 3.82
N SER A 167 29.63 1.60 2.93
CA SER A 167 29.44 1.69 1.48
C SER A 167 28.87 0.39 0.88
N THR A 168 29.03 -0.73 1.58
CA THR A 168 28.56 -2.07 1.22
C THR A 168 27.51 -2.57 2.22
N GLY A 169 26.64 -3.49 1.80
CA GLY A 169 25.68 -4.15 2.69
C GLY A 169 26.29 -5.33 3.45
N PRO A 170 25.51 -6.00 4.32
CA PRO A 170 25.94 -7.24 4.97
C PRO A 170 26.23 -8.33 3.94
N THR A 171 27.25 -9.14 4.18
CA THR A 171 27.61 -10.28 3.31
C THR A 171 26.93 -11.60 3.73
N ALA A 172 26.45 -11.68 4.97
CA ALA A 172 25.69 -12.80 5.51
C ALA A 172 24.81 -12.31 6.67
N TRP A 173 23.68 -13.00 6.89
CA TRP A 173 22.76 -12.80 8.01
C TRP A 173 22.03 -14.13 8.30
N PRO A 174 21.31 -14.28 9.42
CA PRO A 174 20.59 -15.52 9.77
C PRO A 174 19.40 -15.79 8.85
N SER A 175 19.65 -16.39 7.68
CA SER A 175 18.63 -16.69 6.65
C SER A 175 18.01 -18.07 6.75
N GLY A 176 18.19 -18.76 7.88
CA GLY A 176 17.41 -19.97 8.19
C GLY A 176 16.00 -19.59 8.63
N THR A 177 15.03 -20.48 8.38
CA THR A 177 13.68 -20.36 8.93
C THR A 177 13.72 -20.55 10.45
N SER A 178 13.81 -19.43 11.17
CA SER A 178 13.64 -19.43 12.62
C SER A 178 12.16 -19.44 12.98
N SER A 179 11.78 -20.35 13.88
CA SER A 179 10.45 -20.40 14.50
C SER A 179 10.48 -19.91 15.95
N ALA A 180 11.59 -19.29 16.39
CA ALA A 180 11.85 -19.03 17.80
C ALA A 180 11.02 -17.86 18.37
N GLY A 181 10.72 -16.84 17.56
CA GLY A 181 9.81 -15.73 17.93
C GLY A 181 8.32 -16.03 17.72
N ALA A 182 7.96 -17.06 16.96
CA ALA A 182 6.57 -17.47 16.80
C ALA A 182 6.09 -18.24 18.05
N GLY A 183 5.83 -17.51 19.14
CA GLY A 183 5.50 -18.06 20.45
C GLY A 183 4.44 -19.17 20.43
N SER A 184 4.51 -20.12 21.35
CA SER A 184 3.52 -21.21 21.46
C SER A 184 2.50 -20.91 22.55
N GLY A 185 1.22 -20.85 22.20
CA GLY A 185 0.15 -20.59 23.17
C GLY A 185 -1.20 -20.23 22.52
N PRO A 186 -2.25 -20.07 23.34
CA PRO A 186 -3.54 -19.56 22.87
C PRO A 186 -3.41 -18.11 22.42
N GLY A 187 -3.75 -17.82 21.16
CA GLY A 187 -3.55 -16.51 20.56
C GLY A 187 -4.41 -15.41 21.20
N ARG A 188 -3.79 -14.27 21.53
CA ARG A 188 -4.46 -13.10 22.11
C ARG A 188 -5.36 -12.43 21.07
N ARG A 189 -6.61 -12.16 21.41
CA ARG A 189 -7.52 -11.50 20.45
C ARG A 189 -7.15 -10.02 20.27
N ARG A 190 -6.93 -9.59 19.04
CA ARG A 190 -6.72 -8.17 18.69
C ARG A 190 -7.26 -7.88 17.31
N ALA A 191 -8.29 -7.03 17.24
CA ALA A 191 -8.84 -6.56 15.98
C ALA A 191 -7.84 -5.60 15.30
N GLY A 192 -7.61 -5.77 14.00
CA GLY A 192 -6.83 -4.83 13.20
C GLY A 192 -7.49 -3.47 13.01
N GLY A 193 -6.68 -2.48 12.60
CA GLY A 193 -7.16 -1.19 12.08
C GLY A 193 -7.60 -1.29 10.62
N THR A 194 -8.05 -0.17 10.04
CA THR A 194 -8.53 -0.09 8.64
C THR A 194 -7.51 0.50 7.67
N GLY A 195 -6.38 1.01 8.17
CA GLY A 195 -5.27 1.57 7.39
C GLY A 195 -4.01 1.75 8.23
N PHE A 196 -2.97 2.33 7.61
CA PHE A 196 -1.69 2.64 8.29
C PHE A 196 -1.81 3.59 9.50
N ASN A 197 -2.93 4.30 9.63
CA ASN A 197 -3.08 5.39 10.60
C ASN A 197 -3.75 4.93 11.91
N ASP A 198 -4.63 3.95 11.84
CA ASP A 198 -5.30 3.31 12.97
C ASP A 198 -4.77 1.88 13.22
N ALA A 199 -3.77 1.44 12.44
CA ALA A 199 -3.10 0.14 12.54
C ALA A 199 -2.81 -0.25 14.00
N LYS A 200 -3.32 -1.42 14.40
CA LYS A 200 -3.31 -1.84 15.80
C LYS A 200 -1.98 -2.51 16.13
N ALA A 201 -1.34 -2.04 17.20
CA ALA A 201 0.01 -2.46 17.53
C ALA A 201 0.06 -3.89 18.07
N LEU A 202 1.09 -4.65 17.69
CA LEU A 202 1.35 -6.02 18.13
C LEU A 202 2.77 -6.09 18.72
N ASP A 203 2.92 -6.75 19.86
CA ASP A 203 4.18 -7.33 20.32
C ASP A 203 4.34 -8.79 19.81
N ASP A 204 5.50 -9.38 20.12
CA ASP A 204 5.86 -10.77 19.83
C ASP A 204 4.81 -11.77 20.36
N GLY A 205 4.58 -12.84 19.60
CA GLY A 205 3.68 -13.95 19.95
C GLY A 205 2.52 -14.19 18.98
N VAL A 206 1.46 -14.82 19.49
CA VAL A 206 0.31 -15.28 18.69
C VAL A 206 -0.91 -14.41 18.95
N TRP A 207 -1.55 -14.03 17.85
CA TRP A 207 -2.68 -13.12 17.78
C TRP A 207 -3.85 -13.73 17.04
N THR A 208 -5.08 -13.38 17.43
CA THR A 208 -6.30 -13.81 16.72
C THR A 208 -7.19 -12.63 16.36
N ASP A 209 -7.75 -12.67 15.15
CA ASP A 209 -8.75 -11.72 14.67
C ASP A 209 -9.82 -12.42 13.83
N ARG A 210 -10.87 -11.68 13.43
CA ARG A 210 -11.93 -12.13 12.55
C ARG A 210 -12.09 -11.14 11.39
N ILE A 211 -11.71 -11.56 10.18
CA ILE A 211 -11.69 -10.72 8.99
C ILE A 211 -12.83 -11.14 8.04
N GLY A 212 -13.65 -10.18 7.61
CA GLY A 212 -14.74 -10.38 6.65
C GLY A 212 -14.25 -10.46 5.20
N PRO A 213 -14.95 -11.20 4.31
CA PRO A 213 -14.63 -11.18 2.88
C PRO A 213 -14.67 -9.76 2.30
N GLY A 214 -13.59 -9.34 1.64
CA GLY A 214 -13.40 -8.00 1.10
C GLY A 214 -12.80 -6.98 2.08
N GLN A 215 -12.47 -7.36 3.32
CA GLN A 215 -11.86 -6.47 4.31
C GLN A 215 -10.33 -6.60 4.35
N SER A 216 -9.64 -5.46 4.40
CA SER A 216 -8.23 -5.32 4.78
C SER A 216 -8.13 -4.90 6.25
N HIS A 217 -7.39 -5.64 7.07
CA HIS A 217 -7.06 -5.29 8.45
C HIS A 217 -5.57 -4.96 8.59
N PHE A 218 -5.27 -3.87 9.30
CA PHE A 218 -3.92 -3.32 9.44
C PHE A 218 -3.37 -3.46 10.86
N TYR A 219 -2.16 -3.95 10.96
CA TYR A 219 -1.40 -4.11 12.20
C TYR A 219 -0.06 -3.38 12.10
N ARG A 220 0.59 -3.15 13.23
CA ARG A 220 1.96 -2.62 13.27
C ARG A 220 2.81 -3.28 14.36
N VAL A 221 4.07 -3.57 14.05
CA VAL A 221 5.06 -4.22 14.94
C VAL A 221 6.25 -3.28 15.10
N PRO A 222 6.73 -2.98 16.32
CA PRO A 222 7.93 -2.17 16.49
C PRO A 222 9.16 -3.07 16.33
N VAL A 223 10.01 -2.77 15.35
CA VAL A 223 11.23 -3.54 15.08
C VAL A 223 12.43 -2.59 15.15
N ASP A 224 13.29 -2.82 16.13
CA ASP A 224 14.47 -1.98 16.36
C ASP A 224 15.67 -2.46 15.53
N TRP A 225 16.75 -1.67 15.52
CA TRP A 225 18.00 -2.03 14.87
C TRP A 225 18.50 -3.39 15.37
N GLY A 226 19.09 -4.21 14.49
CA GLY A 226 19.58 -5.55 14.81
C GLY A 226 18.49 -6.62 15.02
N GLN A 227 17.21 -6.25 15.10
CA GLN A 227 16.11 -7.20 15.28
C GLN A 227 15.58 -7.74 13.93
N GLN A 228 15.09 -8.97 13.93
CA GLN A 228 14.59 -9.68 12.75
C GLN A 228 13.09 -9.96 12.92
N LEU A 229 12.28 -9.51 11.95
CA LEU A 229 10.83 -9.70 11.95
C LEU A 229 10.45 -10.97 11.16
N SER A 230 9.59 -11.80 11.74
CA SER A 230 8.87 -12.86 11.05
C SER A 230 7.36 -12.70 11.25
N VAL A 231 6.57 -12.98 10.21
CA VAL A 231 5.11 -12.94 10.24
C VAL A 231 4.56 -14.10 9.42
N ASP A 232 3.70 -14.91 10.03
CA ASP A 232 2.87 -15.93 9.38
C ASP A 232 1.39 -15.67 9.73
N ALA A 233 0.54 -15.52 8.73
CA ALA A 233 -0.90 -15.39 8.92
C ALA A 233 -1.60 -16.68 8.46
N GLU A 234 -2.38 -17.27 9.36
CA GLU A 234 -3.09 -18.53 9.16
C GLU A 234 -4.61 -18.28 9.13
N LEU A 235 -5.27 -18.79 8.09
CA LEU A 235 -6.73 -18.78 7.95
C LEU A 235 -7.29 -20.13 8.43
N GLY A 236 -8.16 -20.09 9.44
CA GLY A 236 -8.72 -21.28 10.08
C GLY A 236 -9.65 -22.11 9.17
N SER A 237 -9.95 -23.34 9.59
CA SER A 237 -10.86 -24.23 8.87
C SER A 237 -12.32 -23.75 8.89
N SER A 238 -13.04 -24.02 7.80
CA SER A 238 -14.46 -23.72 7.68
C SER A 238 -15.32 -24.87 8.18
N ALA A 239 -16.40 -24.57 8.91
CA ALA A 239 -17.36 -25.59 9.33
C ALA A 239 -18.10 -26.22 8.12
N GLY A 240 -18.36 -27.54 8.18
CA GLY A 240 -19.08 -28.32 7.16
C GLY A 240 -18.19 -28.93 6.06
N ASP A 241 -18.79 -29.57 5.05
CA ASP A 241 -18.08 -30.19 3.93
C ASP A 241 -17.28 -29.15 3.10
N ALA A 242 -15.98 -29.01 3.38
CA ALA A 242 -15.06 -28.17 2.63
C ALA A 242 -14.97 -28.58 1.14
N GLY A 243 -14.76 -29.88 0.89
CA GLY A 243 -14.45 -30.42 -0.45
C GLY A 243 -15.51 -30.21 -1.56
N ARG A 244 -16.73 -29.77 -1.24
CA ARG A 244 -17.77 -29.43 -2.23
C ARG A 244 -17.84 -27.94 -2.58
N ARG A 245 -17.17 -27.06 -1.83
CA ARG A 245 -17.20 -25.59 -2.02
C ARG A 245 -16.15 -25.09 -3.03
N GLY A 246 -15.14 -25.91 -3.31
CA GLY A 246 -14.05 -25.61 -4.23
C GLY A 246 -13.15 -24.48 -3.72
N THR A 247 -12.20 -24.05 -4.55
CA THR A 247 -11.05 -23.26 -4.09
C THR A 247 -11.20 -21.75 -4.32
N VAL A 248 -10.69 -20.92 -3.42
CA VAL A 248 -10.38 -19.50 -3.66
C VAL A 248 -8.87 -19.34 -3.76
N THR A 249 -8.38 -18.88 -4.92
CA THR A 249 -6.97 -18.52 -5.13
C THR A 249 -6.72 -17.12 -4.57
N GLY A 250 -5.62 -16.93 -3.83
CA GLY A 250 -5.35 -15.68 -3.12
C GLY A 250 -6.48 -15.34 -2.17
N ALA A 251 -6.87 -16.31 -1.33
CA ALA A 251 -7.98 -16.20 -0.38
C ALA A 251 -7.62 -15.32 0.81
N LEU A 252 -6.41 -15.54 1.34
CA LEU A 252 -5.72 -14.72 2.31
C LEU A 252 -4.56 -14.04 1.57
N GLU A 253 -4.40 -12.74 1.73
CA GLU A 253 -3.29 -11.95 1.18
C GLU A 253 -2.65 -11.16 2.32
N VAL A 254 -1.32 -11.19 2.41
CA VAL A 254 -0.54 -10.60 3.50
C VAL A 254 0.54 -9.73 2.90
N GLU A 255 0.57 -8.44 3.23
CA GLU A 255 1.60 -7.50 2.78
C GLU A 255 2.35 -6.91 3.97
N LEU A 256 3.68 -6.92 3.89
CA LEU A 256 4.56 -6.28 4.87
C LEU A 256 5.08 -4.96 4.29
N PHE A 257 5.00 -3.89 5.08
CA PHE A 257 5.56 -2.58 4.75
C PHE A 257 6.51 -2.12 5.85
N ASN A 258 7.58 -1.42 5.46
CA ASN A 258 8.53 -0.83 6.41
C ASN A 258 8.00 0.52 6.97
N PRO A 259 8.72 1.17 7.92
CA PRO A 259 8.30 2.45 8.51
C PRO A 259 8.04 3.58 7.50
N ALA A 260 8.71 3.56 6.34
CA ALA A 260 8.48 4.51 5.25
C ALA A 260 7.26 4.15 4.37
N ARG A 261 6.47 3.15 4.76
CA ARG A 261 5.36 2.54 4.00
C ARG A 261 5.78 2.01 2.62
N ALA A 262 7.05 1.63 2.45
CA ALA A 262 7.51 0.88 1.29
C ALA A 262 7.20 -0.60 1.49
N GLN A 263 6.70 -1.28 0.46
CA GLN A 263 6.47 -2.73 0.51
C GLN A 263 7.82 -3.45 0.69
N VAL A 264 7.85 -4.41 1.62
CA VAL A 264 8.97 -5.31 1.89
C VAL A 264 8.72 -6.64 1.19
N ALA A 265 7.56 -7.25 1.46
CA ALA A 265 7.16 -8.54 0.94
C ALA A 265 5.62 -8.61 0.81
N ALA A 266 5.12 -9.51 -0.03
CA ALA A 266 3.70 -9.77 -0.18
C ALA A 266 3.45 -11.23 -0.56
N GLU A 267 2.63 -11.93 0.22
CA GLU A 267 2.34 -13.35 0.07
C GLU A 267 0.84 -13.63 0.05
N GLN A 268 0.45 -14.80 -0.47
CA GLN A 268 -0.96 -15.19 -0.57
C GLN A 268 -1.18 -16.70 -0.37
N ALA A 269 -2.25 -17.05 0.33
CA ALA A 269 -2.66 -18.43 0.54
C ALA A 269 -3.83 -18.82 -0.38
N VAL A 270 -3.86 -20.10 -0.77
CA VAL A 270 -4.98 -20.71 -1.49
C VAL A 270 -5.85 -21.47 -0.49
N TYR A 271 -7.17 -21.23 -0.51
CA TYR A 271 -8.08 -21.83 0.48
C TYR A 271 -9.12 -22.75 -0.16
N ALA A 272 -9.28 -23.94 0.41
CA ALA A 272 -10.27 -24.95 0.01
C ALA A 272 -11.27 -25.31 1.14
N GLY A 273 -11.13 -24.70 2.31
CA GLY A 273 -11.95 -24.97 3.51
C GLY A 273 -11.17 -25.60 4.67
N ASP A 274 -10.00 -26.17 4.40
CA ASP A 274 -9.00 -26.61 5.37
C ASP A 274 -8.04 -25.48 5.74
N PRO A 275 -7.33 -25.53 6.89
CA PRO A 275 -6.41 -24.45 7.31
C PRO A 275 -5.30 -24.22 6.29
N THR A 276 -4.90 -22.95 6.13
CA THR A 276 -3.85 -22.53 5.20
C THR A 276 -3.13 -21.31 5.75
N SER A 277 -1.87 -21.08 5.40
CA SER A 277 -1.13 -19.89 5.84
C SER A 277 -0.39 -19.19 4.69
N ALA A 278 -0.10 -17.92 4.93
CA ALA A 278 0.80 -17.08 4.15
C ALA A 278 1.80 -16.45 5.11
N GLY A 279 3.06 -16.87 4.99
CA GLY A 279 4.19 -16.34 5.74
C GLY A 279 5.33 -16.02 4.79
N PHE A 280 6.12 -15.01 5.14
CA PHE A 280 7.20 -14.52 4.29
C PHE A 280 8.42 -15.44 4.34
N ASP A 281 9.20 -15.47 3.25
CA ASP A 281 10.59 -15.94 3.30
C ASP A 281 11.36 -15.15 4.39
N PRO A 282 12.40 -15.74 5.02
CA PRO A 282 13.21 -15.03 6.00
C PRO A 282 13.72 -13.69 5.46
N LEU A 283 13.59 -12.64 6.27
CA LEU A 283 14.08 -11.29 5.98
C LEU A 283 15.32 -10.99 6.84
N PRO A 284 16.28 -10.17 6.38
CA PRO A 284 17.43 -9.79 7.18
C PRO A 284 17.01 -8.98 8.42
N PRO A 285 17.80 -9.04 9.52
CA PRO A 285 17.66 -8.11 10.63
C PRO A 285 17.75 -6.66 10.15
N VAL A 286 17.04 -5.76 10.83
CA VAL A 286 16.98 -4.34 10.50
C VAL A 286 18.37 -3.69 10.67
N ALA A 287 18.99 -3.29 9.58
CA ALA A 287 20.34 -2.73 9.58
C ALA A 287 20.45 -1.57 8.59
N TYR A 288 21.15 -0.49 8.96
CA TYR A 288 21.25 0.71 8.14
C TYR A 288 21.85 0.41 6.76
N GLU A 289 22.87 -0.44 6.73
CA GLU A 289 23.59 -0.91 5.55
C GLU A 289 22.75 -1.78 4.60
N ASN A 290 21.56 -2.27 5.01
CA ASN A 290 20.66 -2.99 4.11
C ASN A 290 20.26 -2.15 2.89
N ARG A 291 20.33 -0.81 2.96
CA ARG A 291 20.19 0.12 1.82
C ARG A 291 21.25 -0.03 0.71
N ARG A 292 22.17 -0.99 0.84
CA ARG A 292 23.19 -1.37 -0.14
C ARG A 292 22.97 -2.78 -0.74
N LEU A 293 21.99 -3.52 -0.23
CA LEU A 293 21.59 -4.82 -0.78
C LEU A 293 20.88 -4.64 -2.13
N VAL A 294 20.88 -5.69 -2.94
CA VAL A 294 20.31 -5.71 -4.29
C VAL A 294 18.88 -6.26 -4.33
N PRO A 295 18.51 -7.30 -3.54
CA PRO A 295 17.11 -7.68 -3.39
C PRO A 295 16.33 -6.56 -2.69
N ASP A 296 15.26 -6.07 -3.33
CA ASP A 296 14.51 -4.89 -2.87
C ASP A 296 13.82 -5.12 -1.51
N ASP A 297 13.37 -6.35 -1.25
CA ASP A 297 12.83 -6.87 0.00
C ASP A 297 13.85 -6.75 1.15
N GLN A 298 15.06 -7.27 0.92
CA GLN A 298 16.15 -7.19 1.88
C GLN A 298 16.61 -5.74 2.07
N ALA A 299 16.64 -4.96 1.00
CA ALA A 299 16.98 -3.55 1.06
C ALA A 299 15.90 -2.69 1.75
N ALA A 300 14.64 -3.14 1.81
CA ALA A 300 13.56 -2.47 2.51
C ALA A 300 13.70 -2.57 4.04
N MET A 301 14.41 -3.59 4.56
CA MET A 301 14.74 -3.78 5.98
C MET A 301 15.84 -2.82 6.50
N ARG A 302 15.85 -1.56 6.02
CA ARG A 302 16.92 -0.58 6.28
C ARG A 302 16.59 0.49 7.34
N LEU A 303 15.42 0.38 7.96
CA LEU A 303 14.82 1.38 8.86
C LEU A 303 14.27 0.67 10.11
N ALA A 304 14.67 1.11 11.30
CA ALA A 304 13.96 0.77 12.54
C ALA A 304 12.64 1.55 12.65
N GLY A 305 11.71 1.05 13.46
CA GLY A 305 10.42 1.67 13.75
C GLY A 305 9.24 0.74 13.51
N TRP A 306 8.09 1.31 13.15
CA TRP A 306 6.86 0.56 12.90
C TRP A 306 6.86 -0.13 11.54
N TYR A 307 6.95 -1.46 11.53
CA TYR A 307 6.61 -2.28 10.36
C TYR A 307 5.11 -2.54 10.35
N TYR A 308 4.46 -2.46 9.19
CA TYR A 308 3.01 -2.61 9.06
C TYR A 308 2.67 -3.90 8.34
N VAL A 309 1.68 -4.63 8.84
CA VAL A 309 1.13 -5.83 8.21
C VAL A 309 -0.29 -5.53 7.77
N GLU A 310 -0.56 -5.61 6.47
CA GLU A 310 -1.92 -5.63 5.92
C GLU A 310 -2.33 -7.09 5.68
N VAL A 311 -3.45 -7.52 6.29
CA VAL A 311 -4.06 -8.83 6.03
C VAL A 311 -5.40 -8.60 5.36
N THR A 312 -5.57 -9.11 4.14
CA THR A 312 -6.81 -8.95 3.37
C THR A 312 -7.44 -10.31 3.08
N LEU A 313 -8.76 -10.42 3.29
CA LEU A 313 -9.53 -11.59 2.91
C LEU A 313 -10.27 -11.35 1.60
N ASN A 314 -10.10 -12.23 0.62
CA ASN A 314 -10.65 -12.06 -0.72
C ASN A 314 -12.20 -12.09 -0.73
N PRO A 315 -12.90 -11.16 -1.40
CA PRO A 315 -14.37 -11.15 -1.46
C PRO A 315 -14.99 -12.36 -2.17
N ALA A 316 -14.21 -13.18 -2.88
CA ALA A 316 -14.67 -14.49 -3.38
C ALA A 316 -14.98 -15.49 -2.25
N MET A 317 -14.43 -15.29 -1.04
CA MET A 317 -14.72 -16.11 0.15
C MET A 317 -16.20 -16.09 0.52
N ALA A 318 -16.84 -14.91 0.46
CA ALA A 318 -18.28 -14.74 0.69
C ALA A 318 -19.13 -15.73 -0.12
N ARG A 319 -18.82 -15.87 -1.42
CA ARG A 319 -19.57 -16.72 -2.36
C ARG A 319 -19.42 -18.22 -2.14
N LYS A 320 -18.32 -18.67 -1.52
CA LYS A 320 -17.98 -20.10 -1.39
C LYS A 320 -18.06 -20.62 0.04
N PHE A 321 -17.65 -19.80 1.00
CA PHE A 321 -17.57 -20.15 2.43
C PHE A 321 -18.52 -19.34 3.31
N GLY A 322 -19.17 -18.30 2.76
CA GLY A 322 -20.20 -17.49 3.40
C GLY A 322 -19.70 -16.11 3.84
N ASP A 323 -20.62 -15.16 4.00
CA ASP A 323 -20.32 -13.74 4.28
C ASP A 323 -19.84 -13.45 5.72
N LYS A 324 -19.59 -14.48 6.53
CA LYS A 324 -19.15 -14.33 7.92
C LYS A 324 -17.65 -14.09 7.97
N ALA A 325 -17.21 -13.28 8.94
CA ALA A 325 -15.80 -13.10 9.22
C ALA A 325 -15.12 -14.44 9.56
N SER A 326 -14.02 -14.72 8.88
CA SER A 326 -13.20 -15.92 9.07
C SER A 326 -12.21 -15.69 10.19
N ASP A 327 -11.93 -16.72 10.97
CA ASP A 327 -10.95 -16.65 12.06
C ASP A 327 -9.53 -16.69 11.46
N VAL A 328 -8.73 -15.69 11.79
CA VAL A 328 -7.35 -15.50 11.32
C VAL A 328 -6.42 -15.46 12.53
N THR A 329 -5.31 -16.18 12.44
CA THR A 329 -4.24 -16.17 13.46
C THR A 329 -2.99 -15.54 12.86
N LEU A 330 -2.41 -14.53 13.52
CA LEU A 330 -1.08 -14.01 13.16
C LEU A 330 -0.06 -14.51 14.18
N LYS A 331 1.03 -15.11 13.69
CA LYS A 331 2.23 -15.44 14.47
C LYS A 331 3.26 -14.37 14.13
N VAL A 332 3.64 -13.55 15.10
CA VAL A 332 4.59 -12.44 14.95
C VAL A 332 5.81 -12.76 15.79
N GLY A 333 6.98 -12.88 15.16
CA GLY A 333 8.27 -13.03 15.84
C GLY A 333 9.12 -11.79 15.69
N VAL A 334 9.69 -11.29 16.79
CA VAL A 334 10.70 -10.21 16.79
C VAL A 334 11.96 -10.74 17.48
N GLU A 335 12.85 -11.33 16.68
CA GLU A 335 14.05 -12.01 17.18
C GLU A 335 15.25 -11.06 17.26
N GLY A 336 16.14 -11.30 18.23
CA GLY A 336 17.34 -10.50 18.45
C GLY A 336 17.16 -9.34 19.43
N GLU A 337 18.26 -8.99 20.11
CA GLU A 337 18.30 -7.84 21.03
C GLU A 337 18.33 -6.50 20.27
N PRO A 338 17.71 -5.43 20.79
CA PRO A 338 17.82 -4.09 20.24
C PRO A 338 19.28 -3.62 20.14
N GLY A 339 19.74 -3.43 18.91
CA GLY A 339 21.05 -2.92 18.57
C GLY A 339 21.19 -1.42 18.76
N ARG A 340 22.44 -0.93 18.64
CA ARG A 340 22.71 0.51 18.71
C ARG A 340 22.18 1.19 17.44
N ALA A 341 21.36 2.23 17.62
CA ALA A 341 20.92 3.07 16.52
C ALA A 341 22.09 3.75 15.78
N PRO A 342 21.97 3.99 14.46
CA PRO A 342 22.92 4.80 13.70
C PRO A 342 23.12 6.18 14.33
N ASP A 343 24.32 6.72 14.19
CA ASP A 343 24.72 8.02 14.75
C ASP A 343 24.16 9.16 13.89
N TYR A 344 22.84 9.39 13.96
CA TYR A 344 22.13 10.41 13.20
C TYR A 344 22.50 11.83 13.64
N VAL A 345 22.58 12.78 12.69
CA VAL A 345 22.91 14.20 12.99
C VAL A 345 21.83 14.95 13.78
N ARG A 346 20.64 14.35 13.91
CA ARG A 346 19.47 14.82 14.67
C ARG A 346 18.53 13.64 14.90
N ASP A 347 17.48 13.85 15.70
CA ASP A 347 16.39 12.89 15.89
C ASP A 347 15.87 12.32 14.54
N PRO A 348 15.85 10.98 14.37
CA PRO A 348 15.33 10.31 13.18
C PRO A 348 13.80 10.23 13.12
N GLY A 349 13.08 10.67 14.15
CA GLY A 349 11.62 10.74 14.15
C GLY A 349 10.99 9.35 14.15
N GLU A 350 10.32 8.97 13.06
CA GLU A 350 9.65 7.66 12.95
C GLU A 350 10.60 6.49 12.61
N PHE A 351 11.88 6.77 12.35
CA PHE A 351 12.88 5.76 11.98
C PHE A 351 13.69 5.23 13.19
N GLN A 352 12.99 5.00 14.30
CA GLN A 352 13.50 4.43 15.55
C GLN A 352 12.36 3.74 16.30
N VAL A 353 12.68 2.94 17.32
CA VAL A 353 11.69 2.40 18.27
C VAL A 353 11.91 3.04 19.64
N THR A 354 10.88 3.70 20.17
CA THR A 354 10.91 4.32 21.51
C THR A 354 10.38 3.37 22.60
N ALA A 355 10.53 3.76 23.86
CA ALA A 355 9.88 3.07 24.98
C ALA A 355 8.35 3.17 24.92
N GLU A 356 7.81 4.27 24.36
CA GLU A 356 6.38 4.46 24.15
C GLU A 356 5.84 3.49 23.10
N ASP A 357 6.57 3.28 22.00
CA ASP A 357 6.19 2.34 20.95
C ASP A 357 6.09 0.89 21.47
N ARG A 358 7.07 0.48 22.27
CA ARG A 358 7.09 -0.84 22.94
C ARG A 358 5.90 -1.01 23.89
N ALA A 359 5.54 0.04 24.63
CA ALA A 359 4.38 0.03 25.52
C ALA A 359 3.05 0.02 24.75
N ALA A 360 2.97 0.74 23.62
CA ALA A 360 1.81 0.75 22.73
C ALA A 360 1.57 -0.64 22.09
N ALA A 361 2.64 -1.36 21.73
CA ALA A 361 2.56 -2.74 21.23
C ALA A 361 1.95 -3.72 22.24
N GLN A 362 2.36 -3.63 23.51
CA GLN A 362 1.78 -4.44 24.60
C GLN A 362 0.28 -4.16 24.77
N ARG A 363 -0.10 -2.88 24.87
CA ARG A 363 -1.50 -2.45 25.05
C ARG A 363 -2.40 -2.73 23.84
N GLY A 364 -1.87 -2.55 22.63
CA GLY A 364 -2.61 -2.69 21.37
C GLY A 364 -3.14 -1.38 20.81
N ASP A 365 -2.46 -0.28 21.11
CA ASP A 365 -2.94 1.05 20.75
C ASP A 365 -2.96 1.22 19.23
N GLY A 366 -3.98 1.93 18.74
CA GLY A 366 -4.01 2.38 17.34
C GLY A 366 -3.03 3.54 17.16
N GLY A 367 -2.67 3.88 15.92
CA GLY A 367 -2.01 5.17 15.69
C GLY A 367 -2.93 6.31 16.15
N ALA A 368 -2.36 7.26 16.90
CA ALA A 368 -3.05 8.41 17.48
C ALA A 368 -4.39 8.08 18.20
N GLU A 369 -4.33 7.24 19.24
CA GLU A 369 -5.29 7.40 20.36
C GLU A 369 -4.93 8.68 21.12
N TRP A 370 -5.94 9.52 21.35
CA TRP A 370 -5.77 10.88 21.85
C TRP A 370 -5.64 10.87 23.36
N ALA A 371 -4.65 11.59 23.89
CA ALA A 371 -4.82 12.18 25.20
C ALA A 371 -5.93 13.22 25.07
N ASP A 372 -7.01 13.06 25.84
CA ASP A 372 -7.87 14.18 26.16
C ASP A 372 -6.98 15.26 26.77
N LEU A 373 -6.75 16.34 26.03
CA LEU A 373 -6.21 17.57 26.62
C LEU A 373 -7.27 18.07 27.57
N GLY A 374 -7.11 17.69 28.84
CA GLY A 374 -7.90 18.20 29.94
C GLY A 374 -7.88 19.71 29.87
N VAL A 375 -8.99 20.28 29.44
CA VAL A 375 -9.20 21.72 29.55
C VAL A 375 -9.45 21.96 31.03
N ASP A 376 -8.39 22.36 31.73
CA ASP A 376 -8.46 22.96 33.06
C ASP A 376 -9.26 24.26 32.95
N GLY A 377 -10.59 24.11 32.89
CA GLY A 377 -11.56 25.18 32.88
C GLY A 377 -11.75 25.72 34.29
N ASP A 378 -10.70 26.33 34.84
CA ASP A 378 -10.81 27.07 36.09
C ASP A 378 -11.70 28.30 35.87
N GLY A 379 -12.83 28.35 36.58
CA GLY A 379 -13.98 29.16 36.16
C GLY A 379 -15.14 29.11 37.14
N GLY A 380 -14.88 29.43 38.41
CA GLY A 380 -15.91 29.46 39.46
C GLY A 380 -17.02 30.50 39.21
N GLY A 381 -18.26 30.14 39.51
CA GLY A 381 -19.41 31.03 39.44
C GLY A 381 -20.66 30.40 40.04
N ALA A 382 -21.01 30.77 41.28
CA ALA A 382 -22.20 30.27 41.97
C ALA A 382 -23.49 30.95 41.49
N GLY A 383 -24.62 30.22 41.49
CA GLY A 383 -25.94 30.77 41.19
C GLY A 383 -27.07 29.76 41.46
N ALA A 384 -27.97 30.09 42.39
CA ALA A 384 -29.11 29.26 42.79
C ALA A 384 -30.34 29.46 41.87
N GLY A 385 -31.36 28.60 41.99
CA GLY A 385 -32.73 28.98 41.58
C GLY A 385 -33.64 27.84 41.14
N ALA A 386 -34.75 27.65 41.84
CA ALA A 386 -35.73 26.58 41.68
C ALA A 386 -36.86 26.86 40.66
N ASP A 387 -37.52 25.77 40.23
CA ASP A 387 -38.98 25.59 40.07
C ASP A 387 -39.81 26.31 38.96
N THR A 388 -40.92 25.66 38.60
CA THR A 388 -42.08 26.05 37.74
C THR A 388 -41.86 26.09 36.21
N GLY A 389 -42.83 25.77 35.35
CA GLY A 389 -44.17 25.18 35.57
C GLY A 389 -45.19 25.53 34.46
N GLY A 390 -45.73 24.53 33.75
CA GLY A 390 -46.86 24.66 32.78
C GLY A 390 -46.57 25.40 31.46
N GLU A 391 -47.49 25.53 30.48
CA GLU A 391 -48.57 24.64 29.98
C GLU A 391 -49.08 25.25 28.63
N ARG A 392 -49.71 24.45 27.73
CA ARG A 392 -50.61 24.90 26.61
C ARG A 392 -49.98 25.68 25.41
N SER A 393 -50.55 25.72 24.20
CA SER A 393 -51.72 25.05 23.56
C SER A 393 -51.74 25.27 22.03
N GLY A 394 -52.29 24.31 21.28
CA GLY A 394 -52.89 24.50 19.94
C GLY A 394 -51.96 24.25 18.73
N GLY A 395 -52.37 23.61 17.63
CA GLY A 395 -53.68 23.05 17.26
C GLY A 395 -54.16 23.55 15.89
N GLY A 396 -54.37 22.65 14.91
CA GLY A 396 -54.91 23.02 13.59
C GLY A 396 -54.63 22.02 12.46
N SER A 397 -55.65 21.25 12.08
CA SER A 397 -55.65 20.37 10.90
C SER A 397 -55.87 21.13 9.60
N ALA A 398 -55.39 20.62 8.47
CA ALA A 398 -56.22 20.35 7.26
C ALA A 398 -55.42 19.71 6.11
N VAL A 399 -56.07 18.80 5.39
CA VAL A 399 -55.70 18.29 4.06
C VAL A 399 -56.72 18.88 3.07
N PRO A 400 -56.36 19.18 1.81
CA PRO A 400 -57.07 18.47 0.73
C PRO A 400 -56.22 18.03 -0.48
N THR A 401 -56.71 16.92 -1.03
CA THR A 401 -56.55 16.19 -2.29
C THR A 401 -56.39 16.93 -3.64
N ALA A 402 -56.03 16.12 -4.66
CA ALA A 402 -56.22 16.27 -6.12
C ALA A 402 -55.04 16.90 -6.90
N ALA A 403 -54.79 16.56 -8.19
CA ALA A 403 -55.59 15.80 -9.16
C ALA A 403 -54.73 14.89 -10.08
N ALA A 404 -55.40 14.04 -10.87
CA ALA A 404 -54.79 13.12 -11.85
C ALA A 404 -54.64 13.73 -13.26
N GLY A 405 -53.81 13.12 -14.11
CA GLY A 405 -53.68 13.47 -15.53
C GLY A 405 -53.01 12.35 -16.34
N SER A 406 -53.80 11.61 -17.13
CA SER A 406 -53.36 10.47 -17.93
C SER A 406 -52.97 10.83 -19.38
N GLY A 407 -52.00 10.14 -19.97
CA GLY A 407 -51.73 10.19 -21.42
C GLY A 407 -51.18 8.85 -21.93
N ARG A 408 -51.92 8.16 -22.79
CA ARG A 408 -51.49 6.95 -23.52
C ARG A 408 -50.72 7.32 -24.78
N GLY A 409 -49.89 6.39 -25.28
CA GLY A 409 -49.24 6.49 -26.59
C GLY A 409 -48.48 5.22 -26.92
N ASP A 410 -49.18 4.21 -27.45
CA ASP A 410 -48.60 2.93 -27.88
C ASP A 410 -47.79 3.08 -29.19
N GLY A 411 -46.78 2.22 -29.38
CA GLY A 411 -45.94 2.24 -30.59
C GLY A 411 -44.95 1.08 -30.62
N ALA A 412 -45.42 -0.10 -31.01
CA ALA A 412 -44.61 -1.33 -31.07
C ALA A 412 -43.96 -1.55 -32.45
N GLY A 413 -42.86 -2.32 -32.44
CA GLY A 413 -42.34 -3.02 -33.61
C GLY A 413 -40.90 -2.67 -33.99
N ASN A 414 -39.96 -3.58 -34.27
CA ASN A 414 -39.71 -5.01 -33.98
C ASN A 414 -38.44 -5.38 -34.78
N ALA A 415 -37.60 -6.28 -34.26
CA ALA A 415 -36.61 -7.13 -34.94
C ALA A 415 -35.60 -6.54 -35.96
N GLY A 416 -34.33 -6.93 -35.81
CA GLY A 416 -33.30 -6.73 -36.83
C GLY A 416 -31.91 -7.19 -36.37
N ALA A 417 -31.67 -8.50 -36.35
CA ALA A 417 -30.34 -9.04 -36.08
C ALA A 417 -29.45 -8.95 -37.34
N GLY A 418 -28.16 -8.66 -37.17
CA GLY A 418 -27.19 -8.63 -38.27
C GLY A 418 -25.77 -8.40 -37.80
N ALA A 419 -24.94 -9.45 -37.84
CA ALA A 419 -23.51 -9.34 -37.64
C ALA A 419 -22.80 -9.29 -39.00
N ALA A 420 -21.78 -8.45 -39.16
CA ALA A 420 -20.57 -8.75 -39.94
C ALA A 420 -19.53 -7.60 -39.93
N ALA A 421 -18.27 -8.01 -39.76
CA ALA A 421 -17.05 -7.58 -40.47
C ALA A 421 -16.77 -6.10 -40.82
N ALA A 422 -15.51 -5.73 -40.59
CA ALA A 422 -14.89 -4.50 -41.05
C ALA A 422 -14.66 -4.48 -42.58
N SER A 423 -14.61 -3.27 -43.15
CA SER A 423 -13.79 -2.89 -44.30
C SER A 423 -13.49 -1.38 -44.24
N ALA A 424 -12.38 -0.96 -44.81
CA ALA A 424 -11.89 0.43 -44.79
C ALA A 424 -11.82 1.00 -46.21
N GLU A 425 -11.90 2.33 -46.35
CA GLU A 425 -11.33 3.24 -47.37
C GLU A 425 -11.86 4.67 -47.08
N GLU A 426 -11.23 5.80 -47.44
CA GLU A 426 -10.04 6.05 -48.26
C GLU A 426 -9.24 7.29 -47.77
N ARG A 427 -8.11 7.61 -48.42
CA ARG A 427 -7.15 8.71 -48.09
C ARG A 427 -7.13 9.77 -49.22
N PRO A 428 -6.51 10.96 -49.05
CA PRO A 428 -5.07 11.10 -49.40
C PRO A 428 -4.35 12.17 -48.52
N MET A 429 -3.14 11.99 -48.00
CA MET A 429 -1.82 11.96 -48.67
C MET A 429 -0.76 11.55 -47.59
N MET A 430 0.51 11.23 -47.88
CA MET A 430 1.24 11.11 -49.15
C MET A 430 2.02 9.77 -49.20
N ARG A 431 3.32 9.76 -49.54
CA ARG A 431 4.18 8.57 -49.80
C ARG A 431 5.68 8.91 -49.55
N VAL A 432 6.70 8.02 -49.47
CA VAL A 432 6.92 6.56 -49.21
C VAL A 432 8.47 6.32 -49.12
N LEU A 433 8.90 5.16 -48.59
CA LEU A 433 10.22 4.47 -48.62
C LEU A 433 10.96 4.38 -47.27
N GLY A 434 11.45 3.21 -46.82
CA GLY A 434 11.37 1.86 -47.42
C GLY A 434 11.77 0.72 -46.47
N PHE A 435 11.46 -0.53 -46.87
CA PHE A 435 11.74 -1.77 -46.12
C PHE A 435 13.18 -2.28 -46.35
N ALA A 436 13.90 -2.62 -45.26
CA ALA A 436 14.90 -3.70 -45.18
C ALA A 436 15.35 -3.86 -43.71
N GLY A 437 15.55 -5.08 -43.19
CA GLY A 437 16.13 -5.19 -41.82
C GLY A 437 16.12 -6.51 -41.05
N VAL A 438 15.43 -7.57 -41.47
CA VAL A 438 15.56 -8.90 -40.81
C VAL A 438 16.78 -9.62 -41.40
N GLY A 439 17.97 -9.39 -40.83
CA GLY A 439 19.21 -9.95 -41.38
C GLY A 439 20.48 -9.89 -40.51
N THR A 440 20.45 -9.29 -39.32
CA THR A 440 21.65 -9.10 -38.48
C THR A 440 21.99 -10.27 -37.55
N GLY A 441 21.03 -11.15 -37.23
CA GLY A 441 21.24 -12.25 -36.27
C GLY A 441 22.20 -13.34 -36.74
N ALA A 442 22.05 -13.83 -37.98
CA ALA A 442 22.82 -14.97 -38.48
C ALA A 442 24.32 -14.66 -38.71
N ALA A 443 24.64 -13.44 -39.16
CA ALA A 443 26.02 -13.01 -39.39
C ALA A 443 26.84 -12.97 -38.08
N LEU A 444 26.23 -12.56 -36.97
CA LEU A 444 26.88 -12.46 -35.67
C LEU A 444 27.24 -13.84 -35.09
N VAL A 445 26.38 -14.85 -35.28
CA VAL A 445 26.64 -16.23 -34.87
C VAL A 445 27.77 -16.86 -35.69
N LEU A 446 27.79 -16.64 -37.02
CA LEU A 446 28.88 -17.12 -37.88
C LEU A 446 30.22 -16.44 -37.55
N TRP A 447 30.20 -15.13 -37.26
CA TRP A 447 31.40 -14.38 -36.88
C TRP A 447 31.99 -14.88 -35.54
N LEU A 448 31.14 -15.11 -34.52
CA LEU A 448 31.56 -15.70 -33.24
C LEU A 448 32.11 -17.12 -33.39
N GLY A 449 31.52 -17.93 -34.28
CA GLY A 449 32.02 -19.26 -34.62
C GLY A 449 33.44 -19.24 -35.19
N ILE A 450 33.69 -18.34 -36.14
CA ILE A 450 35.02 -18.17 -36.77
C ILE A 450 36.05 -17.68 -35.74
N TRP A 451 35.71 -16.71 -34.90
CA TRP A 451 36.63 -16.18 -33.88
C TRP A 451 37.08 -17.24 -32.88
N ARG A 452 36.17 -18.15 -32.47
CA ARG A 452 36.49 -19.27 -31.56
C ARG A 452 37.46 -20.28 -32.17
N VAL A 453 37.40 -20.53 -33.48
CA VAL A 453 38.32 -21.43 -34.19
C VAL A 453 39.72 -20.82 -34.35
N VAL A 454 39.81 -19.50 -34.56
CA VAL A 454 41.09 -18.79 -34.65
C VAL A 454 41.80 -18.74 -33.29
N ALA A 455 41.08 -18.43 -32.21
CA ALA A 455 41.64 -18.35 -30.86
C ALA A 455 42.17 -19.69 -30.32
N VAL A 456 41.57 -20.83 -30.70
CA VAL A 456 42.06 -22.16 -30.30
C VAL A 456 43.30 -22.59 -31.09
N ARG A 457 43.51 -22.06 -32.31
CA ARG A 457 44.71 -22.36 -33.12
C ARG A 457 45.95 -21.57 -32.70
N SER A 458 45.81 -20.35 -32.17
CA SER A 458 46.96 -19.54 -31.72
C SER A 458 47.64 -20.06 -30.44
N VAL A 459 46.91 -20.82 -29.61
CA VAL A 459 47.46 -21.42 -28.37
C VAL A 459 48.28 -22.70 -28.64
N ARG A 460 48.07 -23.37 -29.79
CA ARG A 460 48.81 -24.59 -30.19
C ARG A 460 50.06 -24.35 -31.03
N ALA A 461 50.46 -23.09 -31.24
CA ALA A 461 51.63 -22.70 -32.03
C ALA A 461 52.73 -21.97 -31.20
N ARG A 462 52.69 -22.12 -29.86
CA ARG A 462 53.69 -21.57 -28.91
C ARG A 462 54.00 -22.56 -27.76
N GLY A 463 54.05 -23.84 -28.10
CA GLY A 463 54.55 -24.93 -27.26
C GLY A 463 55.46 -25.80 -28.10
#